data_AF-A0A6P6J6F3-F1
#
_entry.id   AF-A0A6P6J6F3-F1
#
_cell.length_a   1.000
_cell.length_b   1.000
_cell.length_c   1.000
_cell.angle_alpha   90.00
_cell.angle_beta   90.00
_cell.angle_gamma   90.00
#
_symmetry.space_group_name_H-M   'P 1'
#
loop_
_entity.id
_entity.type
_entity.pdbx_description
1 polymer ?
#
loop_
_entity_poly.entity_id
_entity_poly.type
_entity_poly.pdbx_seq_one_letter_code
_entity_poly.pdbx_strand_id
1 'polypeptide(L)'
;MYKVDLPVEESAQRAVERRQAAEAERKKRIFNSRARVIGVDLRTLHKQREEKQERLEMDKQRDLAHDLLRLSLDESAMQQKKEEEELRRELAQNLVQYRAIHQRAEDSRDADVNYVRQAAPDASISVSDSSLGPASMQVFLGEGMNENEKKRAQMEMNERNLRAQKEEREKQEREQKNRELLTGRELVEKDLRAVQLNALEEECKRAAHIALSHYNQAQAEERMAREQQERLRREGEELAEMQYMVTSDLLTERPEAAKRKTESSAEGPRVLADRWKGMTPQEISEIHRKREEQLLEKERLREMERQRDVAWDYHLTEQARQQEREKNRDKELQRERRTQHDKYNQQLAREQQAHQQYLDKQLYTNRPTVHYFTQFGTSSR
;
A
#
# COMPACT_ATOMS: atom_id res chain seq x y z
N MET A 1 -8.78 33.23 38.26
CA MET A 1 -8.25 31.85 38.13
C MET A 1 -6.83 31.94 37.61
N TYR A 2 -5.84 31.89 38.51
CA TYR A 2 -4.43 31.89 38.11
C TYR A 2 -4.06 30.45 37.74
N LYS A 3 -3.68 30.23 36.47
CA LYS A 3 -3.08 28.96 36.03
C LYS A 3 -1.67 28.90 36.65
N VAL A 4 -1.45 27.87 37.46
CA VAL A 4 -0.14 27.56 38.05
C VAL A 4 0.62 26.78 36.99
N ASP A 5 1.55 27.45 36.31
CA ASP A 5 2.49 26.80 35.41
C ASP A 5 3.54 26.08 36.27
N LEU A 6 3.38 24.76 36.43
CA LEU A 6 4.40 23.89 37.04
C LEU A 6 5.65 23.89 36.13
N PRO A 7 6.87 23.95 36.71
CA PRO A 7 8.09 23.93 35.93
C PRO A 7 8.21 22.62 35.17
N VAL A 8 8.21 22.70 33.83
CA VAL A 8 8.46 21.56 32.94
C VAL A 8 9.84 20.99 33.29
N GLU A 9 9.90 19.71 33.65
CA GLU A 9 11.15 19.07 34.05
C GLU A 9 12.22 19.21 32.96
N GLU A 10 13.36 19.84 33.28
CA GLU A 10 14.49 20.06 32.36
C GLU A 10 14.99 18.76 31.69
N SER A 11 14.80 17.62 32.39
CA SER A 11 15.10 16.28 31.87
C SER A 11 14.26 15.92 30.63
N ALA A 12 12.97 16.28 30.64
CA ALA A 12 12.07 16.03 29.52
C ALA A 12 12.43 16.90 28.30
N GLN A 13 12.81 18.16 28.52
CA GLN A 13 13.25 19.06 27.45
C GLN A 13 14.56 18.57 26.80
N ARG A 14 15.56 18.19 27.61
CA ARG A 14 16.82 17.58 27.08
C ARG A 14 16.59 16.25 26.37
N ALA A 15 15.56 15.48 26.74
CA ALA A 15 15.20 14.26 26.03
C ALA A 15 14.54 14.57 24.68
N VAL A 16 13.69 15.59 24.60
CA VAL A 16 13.08 16.06 23.35
C VAL A 16 14.13 16.62 22.40
N GLU A 17 15.05 17.45 22.89
CA GLU A 17 16.16 17.99 22.09
C GLU A 17 17.06 16.88 21.53
N ARG A 18 17.39 15.87 22.34
CA ARG A 18 18.13 14.68 21.87
C ARG A 18 17.38 13.93 20.77
N ARG A 19 16.06 13.77 20.90
CA ARG A 19 15.23 13.14 19.85
C ARG A 19 15.21 13.97 18.58
N GLN A 20 15.06 15.28 18.69
CA GLN A 20 15.07 16.19 17.54
C GLN A 20 16.43 16.21 16.84
N ALA A 21 17.53 16.21 17.59
CA ALA A 21 18.88 16.12 17.05
C ALA A 21 19.11 14.78 16.33
N ALA A 22 18.72 13.66 16.94
CA ALA A 22 18.81 12.33 16.33
C ALA A 22 17.93 12.21 15.07
N GLU A 23 16.73 12.80 15.07
CA GLU A 23 15.88 12.87 13.88
C GLU A 23 16.50 13.74 12.78
N ALA A 24 17.13 14.86 13.12
CA ALA A 24 17.81 15.71 12.15
C ALA A 24 18.98 14.97 11.47
N GLU A 25 19.78 14.24 12.24
CA GLU A 25 20.85 13.37 11.71
C GLU A 25 20.30 12.21 10.87
N ARG A 26 19.17 11.63 11.28
CA ARG A 26 18.49 10.58 10.52
C ARG A 26 17.93 11.11 9.20
N LYS A 27 17.31 12.29 9.20
CA LYS A 27 16.79 12.95 8.00
C LYS A 27 17.93 13.22 7.00
N LYS A 28 19.06 13.77 7.47
CA LYS A 28 20.25 14.00 6.62
C LYS A 28 20.73 12.72 5.90
N ARG A 29 20.64 11.55 6.54
CA ARG A 29 20.98 10.25 5.95
C ARG A 29 19.93 9.75 4.96
N ILE A 30 18.64 9.80 5.32
CA ILE A 30 17.53 9.28 4.51
C ILE A 30 17.34 10.09 3.21
N PHE A 31 17.51 11.41 3.29
CA PHE A 31 17.35 12.30 2.14
C PHE A 31 18.59 12.34 1.22
N ASN A 32 19.73 11.80 1.65
CA ASN A 32 20.89 11.64 0.80
C ASN A 32 20.77 10.31 0.00
N SER A 33 20.39 10.41 -1.27
CA SER A 33 20.19 9.26 -2.16
C SER A 33 21.45 8.39 -2.31
N ARG A 34 22.64 9.00 -2.35
CA ARG A 34 23.92 8.27 -2.49
C ARG A 34 24.27 7.51 -1.22
N ALA A 35 24.14 8.14 -0.05
CA ALA A 35 24.38 7.46 1.23
C ALA A 35 23.37 6.34 1.52
N ARG A 36 22.14 6.46 0.99
CA ARG A 36 21.10 5.43 1.07
C ARG A 36 21.40 4.21 0.20
N VAL A 37 21.97 4.41 -0.99
CA VAL A 37 22.31 3.31 -1.91
C VAL A 37 23.67 2.70 -1.58
N ILE A 38 24.67 3.52 -1.20
CA ILE A 38 26.05 3.10 -0.89
C ILE A 38 26.51 3.85 0.36
N GLY A 39 26.11 3.35 1.54
CA GLY A 39 26.53 3.85 2.84
C GLY A 39 27.68 3.02 3.39
N VAL A 40 28.92 3.50 3.23
CA VAL A 40 30.12 2.81 3.71
C VAL A 40 30.97 3.76 4.56
N ASP A 41 31.31 3.34 5.77
CA ASP A 41 32.25 4.05 6.62
C ASP A 41 33.68 3.57 6.35
N LEU A 42 34.35 4.31 5.46
CA LEU A 42 35.72 4.00 5.05
C LEU A 42 36.69 4.03 6.23
N ARG A 43 36.50 4.94 7.20
CA ARG A 43 37.43 5.08 8.33
C ARG A 43 37.36 3.85 9.23
N THR A 44 36.16 3.32 9.49
CA THR A 44 36.02 2.08 10.26
C THR A 44 36.55 0.88 9.50
N LEU A 45 36.33 0.80 8.18
CA LEU A 45 36.86 -0.31 7.37
C LEU A 45 38.39 -0.30 7.30
N HIS A 46 39.01 0.88 7.21
CA HIS A 46 40.47 1.01 7.26
C HIS A 46 41.01 0.53 8.61
N LYS A 47 40.42 0.96 9.73
CA LYS A 47 40.79 0.47 11.07
C LYS A 47 40.62 -1.05 11.20
N GLN A 48 39.51 -1.60 10.73
CA GLN A 48 39.28 -3.05 10.76
C GLN A 48 40.32 -3.83 9.93
N ARG A 49 40.76 -3.25 8.80
CA ARG A 49 41.82 -3.84 7.98
C ARG A 49 43.16 -3.82 8.71
N GLU A 50 43.51 -2.69 9.34
CA GLU A 50 44.73 -2.55 10.14
C GLU A 50 44.73 -3.54 11.32
N GLU A 51 43.66 -3.59 12.11
CA GLU A 51 43.51 -4.56 13.21
C GLU A 51 43.58 -6.03 12.74
N LYS A 52 43.13 -6.32 11.52
CA LYS A 52 43.24 -7.66 10.94
C LYS A 52 44.68 -7.96 10.53
N GLN A 53 45.40 -6.99 10.00
CA GLN A 53 46.81 -7.13 9.64
C GLN A 53 47.66 -7.34 10.89
N GLU A 54 47.46 -6.53 11.93
CA GLU A 54 48.15 -6.68 13.22
C GLU A 54 47.91 -8.06 13.84
N ARG A 55 46.66 -8.55 13.83
CA ARG A 55 46.34 -9.92 14.29
C ARG A 55 47.12 -10.99 13.53
N LEU A 56 47.17 -10.89 12.20
CA LEU A 56 47.91 -11.83 11.36
C LEU A 56 49.42 -11.76 11.60
N GLU A 57 49.97 -10.58 11.86
CA GLU A 57 51.38 -10.41 12.20
C GLU A 57 51.70 -11.00 13.58
N MET A 58 50.83 -10.80 14.57
CA MET A 58 50.98 -11.42 15.89
C MET A 58 50.90 -12.94 15.83
N ASP A 59 49.96 -13.49 15.06
CA ASP A 59 49.84 -14.95 14.85
C ASP A 59 51.11 -15.51 14.21
N LYS A 60 51.64 -14.86 13.17
CA LYS A 60 52.91 -15.24 12.53
C LYS A 60 54.09 -15.19 13.51
N GLN A 61 54.17 -14.17 14.35
CA GLN A 61 55.22 -14.05 15.36
C GLN A 61 55.10 -15.17 16.41
N ARG A 62 53.89 -15.54 16.80
CA ARG A 62 53.64 -16.65 17.73
C ARG A 62 54.07 -17.98 17.12
N ASP A 63 53.70 -18.24 15.88
CA ASP A 63 54.07 -19.47 15.19
C ASP A 63 55.59 -19.57 15.03
N LEU A 64 56.26 -18.46 14.66
CA LEU A 64 57.72 -18.40 14.62
C LEU A 64 58.36 -18.69 15.99
N ALA A 65 57.80 -18.14 17.07
CA ALA A 65 58.30 -18.39 18.43
C ALA A 65 58.14 -19.87 18.83
N HIS A 66 57.03 -20.52 18.46
CA HIS A 66 56.82 -21.95 18.68
C HIS A 66 57.78 -22.81 17.87
N ASP A 67 58.04 -22.46 16.61
CA ASP A 67 59.02 -23.16 15.76
C ASP A 67 60.43 -23.07 16.34
N LEU A 68 60.84 -21.88 16.80
CA LEU A 68 62.13 -21.69 17.47
C LEU A 68 62.25 -22.51 18.76
N LEU A 69 61.18 -22.57 19.56
CA LEU A 69 61.14 -23.41 20.76
C LEU A 69 61.22 -24.90 20.42
N ARG A 70 60.58 -25.35 19.34
CA ARG A 70 60.70 -26.74 18.89
C ARG A 70 62.14 -27.08 18.54
N LEU A 71 62.82 -26.20 17.80
CA LEU A 71 64.23 -26.40 17.43
C LEU A 71 65.16 -26.49 18.65
N SER A 72 64.95 -25.65 19.68
CA SER A 72 65.77 -25.71 20.90
C SER A 72 65.50 -26.97 21.72
N LEU A 73 64.24 -27.43 21.78
CA LEU A 73 63.88 -28.70 22.41
C LEU A 73 64.51 -29.88 21.66
N ASP A 74 64.44 -29.91 20.33
CA ASP A 74 65.04 -30.96 19.51
C ASP A 74 66.57 -31.01 19.71
N GLU A 75 67.22 -29.85 19.76
CA GLU A 75 68.66 -29.76 20.05
C GLU A 75 69.00 -30.33 21.44
N SER A 76 68.23 -29.98 22.47
CA SER A 76 68.42 -30.50 23.83
C SER A 76 68.23 -32.01 23.91
N ALA A 77 67.23 -32.56 23.22
CA ALA A 77 66.99 -33.99 23.16
C ALA A 77 68.14 -34.74 22.45
N MET A 78 68.69 -34.15 21.39
CA MET A 78 69.85 -34.69 20.69
C MET A 78 71.12 -34.68 21.55
N GLN A 79 71.32 -33.64 22.37
CA GLN A 79 72.42 -33.58 23.34
C GLN A 79 72.27 -34.67 24.42
N GLN A 80 71.10 -34.79 25.04
CA GLN A 80 70.81 -35.83 26.03
C GLN A 80 71.05 -37.24 25.49
N LYS A 81 70.63 -37.50 24.25
CA LYS A 81 70.85 -38.80 23.60
C LYS A 81 72.34 -39.10 23.42
N LYS A 82 73.14 -38.10 23.05
CA LYS A 82 74.60 -38.27 22.91
C LYS A 82 75.25 -38.58 24.26
N GLU A 83 74.90 -37.83 25.30
CA GLU A 83 75.39 -38.06 26.67
C GLU A 83 75.04 -39.48 27.16
N GLU A 84 73.81 -39.94 26.92
CA GLU A 84 73.40 -41.30 27.29
C GLU A 84 74.19 -42.37 26.52
N GLU A 85 74.43 -42.15 25.23
CA GLU A 85 75.26 -43.06 24.42
C GLU A 85 76.72 -43.10 24.89
N GLU A 86 77.29 -41.96 25.29
CA GLU A 86 78.64 -41.88 25.85
C GLU A 86 78.74 -42.61 27.18
N LEU A 87 77.80 -42.37 28.11
CA LEU A 87 77.72 -43.08 29.40
C LEU A 87 77.59 -44.60 29.19
N ARG A 88 76.78 -45.04 28.23
CA ARG A 88 76.66 -46.47 27.89
C ARG A 88 77.99 -47.05 27.39
N ARG A 89 78.75 -46.31 26.59
CA ARG A 89 80.08 -46.75 26.10
C ARG A 89 81.09 -46.81 27.25
N GLU A 90 81.12 -45.82 28.12
CA GLU A 90 81.99 -45.81 29.30
C GLU A 90 81.68 -46.97 30.24
N LEU A 91 80.40 -47.20 30.53
CA LEU A 91 79.96 -48.35 31.33
C LEU A 91 80.43 -49.67 30.72
N ALA A 92 80.29 -49.83 29.40
CA ALA A 92 80.73 -51.04 28.71
C ALA A 92 82.25 -51.23 28.79
N GLN A 93 83.03 -50.16 28.61
CA GLN A 93 84.49 -50.19 28.76
C GLN A 93 84.91 -50.54 30.19
N ASN A 94 84.31 -49.90 31.19
CA ASN A 94 84.56 -50.18 32.61
C ASN A 94 84.23 -51.63 32.97
N LEU A 95 83.15 -52.18 32.41
CA LEU A 95 82.76 -53.57 32.61
C LEU A 95 83.79 -54.53 32.01
N VAL A 96 84.29 -54.24 30.80
CA VAL A 96 85.36 -55.04 30.16
C VAL A 96 86.66 -54.95 30.96
N GLN A 97 87.07 -53.77 31.42
CA GLN A 97 88.24 -53.60 32.28
C GLN A 97 88.09 -54.35 33.61
N TYR A 98 86.91 -54.26 34.24
CA TYR A 98 86.60 -54.99 35.47
C TYR A 98 86.72 -56.51 35.27
N ARG A 99 86.18 -57.04 34.17
CA ARG A 99 86.35 -58.47 33.80
C ARG A 99 87.82 -58.83 33.62
N ALA A 100 88.59 -58.01 32.93
CA ALA A 100 90.01 -58.26 32.67
C ALA A 100 90.87 -58.24 33.95
N ILE A 101 90.50 -57.47 34.97
CA ILE A 101 91.27 -57.34 36.22
C ILE A 101 90.85 -58.39 37.26
N HIS A 102 89.54 -58.65 37.39
CA HIS A 102 88.96 -59.41 38.52
C HIS A 102 88.31 -60.74 38.14
N GLN A 103 88.21 -61.07 36.85
CA GLN A 103 87.61 -62.32 36.36
C GLN A 103 88.56 -63.04 35.41
N ARG A 104 89.86 -63.03 35.71
CA ARG A 104 90.86 -63.80 34.95
C ARG A 104 90.69 -65.28 35.26
N ALA A 105 90.98 -66.13 34.27
CA ALA A 105 90.93 -67.59 34.44
C ALA A 105 91.88 -68.07 35.56
N GLU A 106 92.98 -67.34 35.80
CA GLU A 106 93.99 -67.60 36.83
C GLU A 106 93.51 -67.26 38.25
N ASP A 107 92.56 -66.33 38.37
CA ASP A 107 91.99 -65.89 39.66
C ASP A 107 90.81 -66.78 40.10
N SER A 108 90.50 -67.83 39.31
CA SER A 108 89.46 -68.80 39.62
C SER A 108 89.90 -69.71 40.77
N ARG A 109 88.94 -70.08 41.61
CA ARG A 109 89.15 -70.91 42.81
C ARG A 109 89.63 -72.34 42.49
N ASP A 110 89.50 -72.76 41.22
CA ASP A 110 89.92 -74.06 40.68
C ASP A 110 91.08 -73.93 39.66
N ALA A 111 91.81 -72.80 39.67
CA ALA A 111 92.90 -72.54 38.72
C ALA A 111 94.08 -73.54 38.86
N ASP A 112 94.26 -74.12 40.04
CA ASP A 112 95.21 -75.19 40.36
C ASP A 112 94.75 -76.58 39.88
N VAL A 113 93.45 -76.78 39.69
CA VAL A 113 92.84 -78.02 39.18
C VAL A 113 92.85 -78.08 37.64
N ASN A 114 92.74 -76.94 36.97
CA ASN A 114 92.76 -76.87 35.50
C ASN A 114 94.15 -76.74 34.88
N TYR A 115 95.21 -76.60 35.68
CA TYR A 115 96.57 -76.86 35.20
C TYR A 115 96.68 -78.35 34.91
N VAL A 116 96.93 -78.71 33.64
CA VAL A 116 97.10 -80.10 33.18
C VAL A 116 98.20 -80.78 33.99
N ARG A 117 97.81 -81.44 35.09
CA ARG A 117 98.70 -82.24 35.91
C ARG A 117 98.74 -83.63 35.27
N GLN A 118 99.78 -83.83 34.46
CA GLN A 118 100.22 -85.16 34.06
C GLN A 118 100.42 -86.01 35.33
N ALA A 119 99.68 -87.12 35.40
CA ALA A 119 99.87 -88.30 36.25
C ALA A 119 100.07 -88.09 37.77
N ALA A 120 99.03 -88.40 38.55
CA ALA A 120 99.18 -88.98 39.88
C ALA A 120 98.15 -90.13 40.04
N PRO A 121 98.53 -91.29 40.63
CA PRO A 121 97.74 -92.51 40.58
C PRO A 121 96.58 -92.50 41.58
N ASP A 122 95.50 -93.17 41.19
CA ASP A 122 94.24 -93.33 41.91
C ASP A 122 94.43 -93.81 43.34
N ALA A 123 93.91 -93.04 44.29
CA ALA A 123 93.66 -93.48 45.65
C ALA A 123 92.19 -93.23 46.01
N SER A 124 91.27 -93.88 45.27
CA SER A 124 89.87 -93.97 45.67
C SER A 124 89.69 -95.11 46.68
N ILE A 125 89.78 -94.78 47.96
CA ILE A 125 89.27 -95.66 49.02
C ILE A 125 87.76 -95.41 49.07
N SER A 126 86.98 -96.30 48.46
CA SER A 126 85.52 -96.27 48.58
C SER A 126 85.11 -96.81 49.96
N VAL A 127 84.99 -95.91 50.93
CA VAL A 127 84.34 -96.20 52.22
C VAL A 127 82.85 -95.88 52.08
N SER A 128 81.97 -96.80 52.47
CA SER A 128 80.52 -96.62 52.39
C SER A 128 80.02 -95.52 53.34
N ASP A 129 79.14 -94.63 52.86
CA ASP A 129 78.60 -93.45 53.57
C ASP A 129 77.88 -93.75 54.91
N SER A 130 77.59 -95.01 55.23
CA SER A 130 76.94 -95.38 56.49
C SER A 130 77.85 -95.39 57.72
N SER A 131 79.18 -95.31 57.54
CA SER A 131 80.17 -95.39 58.63
C SER A 131 80.91 -94.07 58.93
N LEU A 132 80.58 -92.98 58.24
CA LEU A 132 81.26 -91.69 58.37
C LEU A 132 80.43 -90.75 59.25
N GLY A 133 80.89 -90.52 60.48
CA GLY A 133 80.29 -89.55 61.41
C GLY A 133 80.77 -88.11 61.16
N PRO A 134 80.16 -87.10 61.80
CA PRO A 134 80.49 -85.68 61.59
C PRO A 134 81.94 -85.28 61.94
N ALA A 135 82.71 -86.16 62.59
CA ALA A 135 84.13 -85.96 62.90
C ALA A 135 85.08 -86.30 61.74
N SER A 136 84.66 -87.05 60.72
CA SER A 136 85.52 -87.43 59.59
C SER A 136 85.78 -86.28 58.61
N MET A 137 84.98 -85.20 58.67
CA MET A 137 85.01 -84.06 57.74
C MET A 137 84.94 -84.46 56.25
N GLN A 138 84.41 -85.65 55.94
CA GLN A 138 84.32 -86.16 54.56
C GLN A 138 82.93 -86.01 53.93
N VAL A 139 81.88 -85.80 54.74
CA VAL A 139 80.50 -85.62 54.26
C VAL A 139 79.89 -84.41 54.98
N PHE A 140 79.60 -83.35 54.24
CA PHE A 140 78.89 -82.17 54.77
C PHE A 140 77.46 -82.09 54.20
N LEU A 141 76.46 -82.01 55.09
CA LEU A 141 75.04 -81.87 54.68
C LEU A 141 74.73 -80.58 53.88
N GLY A 142 75.65 -79.63 53.86
CA GLY A 142 75.59 -78.39 53.07
C GLY A 142 76.16 -78.50 51.65
N GLU A 143 76.69 -79.66 51.23
CA GLU A 143 77.26 -79.88 49.88
C GLU A 143 76.21 -79.89 48.76
N GLY A 144 74.93 -79.82 49.11
CA GLY A 144 73.88 -79.54 48.14
C GLY A 144 73.64 -80.67 47.12
N MET A 145 73.82 -81.93 47.51
CA MET A 145 73.61 -83.09 46.63
C MET A 145 72.26 -83.08 45.90
N ASN A 146 71.21 -82.51 46.52
CA ASN A 146 69.86 -82.39 45.94
C ASN A 146 69.51 -80.97 45.44
N GLU A 147 70.46 -80.02 45.40
CA GLU A 147 70.19 -78.65 44.94
C GLU A 147 69.82 -78.60 43.46
N ASN A 148 70.44 -79.46 42.65
CA ASN A 148 70.12 -79.57 41.22
C ASN A 148 68.69 -80.08 41.00
N GLU A 149 68.22 -81.01 41.82
CA GLU A 149 66.84 -81.51 41.78
C GLU A 149 65.85 -80.45 42.24
N LYS A 150 66.16 -79.71 43.32
CA LYS A 150 65.35 -78.56 43.78
C LYS A 150 65.26 -77.46 42.71
N LYS A 151 66.38 -77.11 42.06
CA LYS A 151 66.41 -76.15 40.94
C LYS A 151 65.59 -76.63 39.75
N ARG A 152 65.66 -77.92 39.41
CA ARG A 152 64.82 -78.52 38.35
C ARG A 152 63.33 -78.43 38.70
N ALA A 153 62.93 -78.80 39.90
CA ALA A 153 61.53 -78.69 40.35
C ALA A 153 61.04 -77.23 40.36
N GLN A 154 61.88 -76.28 40.77
CA GLN A 154 61.56 -74.86 40.75
C GLN A 154 61.43 -74.30 39.32
N MET A 155 62.31 -74.71 38.40
CA MET A 155 62.20 -74.36 36.98
C MET A 155 60.92 -74.93 36.36
N GLU A 156 60.56 -76.18 36.67
CA GLU A 156 59.35 -76.81 36.16
C GLU A 156 58.08 -76.12 36.69
N MET A 157 58.07 -75.71 37.96
CA MET A 157 56.99 -74.91 38.56
C MET A 157 56.88 -73.54 37.89
N ASN A 158 58.00 -72.84 37.66
CA ASN A 158 58.02 -71.57 36.96
C ASN A 158 57.53 -71.69 35.52
N GLU A 159 57.94 -72.74 34.81
CA GLU A 159 57.48 -73.01 33.45
C GLU A 159 55.96 -73.22 33.40
N ARG A 160 55.40 -74.00 34.33
CA ARG A 160 53.95 -74.20 34.44
C ARG A 160 53.21 -72.88 34.70
N ASN A 161 53.72 -72.06 35.63
CA ASN A 161 53.12 -70.76 35.95
C ASN A 161 53.17 -69.79 34.76
N LEU A 162 54.29 -69.73 34.04
CA LEU A 162 54.44 -68.87 32.87
C LEU A 162 53.54 -69.33 31.71
N ARG A 163 53.40 -70.64 31.51
CA ARG A 163 52.45 -71.20 30.53
C ARG A 163 51.01 -70.82 30.88
N ALA A 164 50.59 -70.98 32.14
CA ALA A 164 49.25 -70.59 32.58
C ALA A 164 48.99 -69.08 32.40
N GLN A 165 49.94 -68.22 32.75
CA GLN A 165 49.82 -66.76 32.53
C GLN A 165 49.72 -66.40 31.05
N LYS A 166 50.47 -67.07 30.18
CA LYS A 166 50.41 -66.86 28.74
C LYS A 166 49.04 -67.26 28.18
N GLU A 167 48.53 -68.43 28.56
CA GLU A 167 47.22 -68.90 28.12
C GLU A 167 46.08 -67.99 28.60
N GLU A 168 46.14 -67.51 29.84
CA GLU A 168 45.16 -66.57 30.38
C GLU A 168 45.19 -65.23 29.63
N ARG A 169 46.39 -64.69 29.37
CA ARG A 169 46.55 -63.46 28.59
C ARG A 169 46.03 -63.60 27.17
N GLU A 170 46.34 -64.72 26.50
CA GLU A 170 45.82 -65.01 25.16
C GLU A 170 44.29 -65.13 25.15
N LYS A 171 43.69 -65.74 26.18
CA LYS A 171 42.24 -65.82 26.33
C LYS A 171 41.63 -64.43 26.50
N GLN A 172 42.19 -63.59 27.36
CA GLN A 172 41.74 -62.21 27.56
C GLN A 172 41.85 -61.39 26.27
N GLU A 173 42.92 -61.55 25.51
CA GLU A 173 43.10 -60.86 24.23
C GLU A 173 42.07 -61.31 23.19
N ARG A 174 41.73 -62.61 23.12
CA ARG A 174 40.65 -63.12 22.26
C ARG A 174 39.29 -62.57 22.67
N GLU A 175 39.01 -62.50 23.97
CA GLU A 175 37.77 -61.93 24.49
C GLU A 175 37.68 -60.42 24.18
N GLN A 176 38.76 -59.67 24.33
CA GLN A 176 38.83 -58.26 23.96
C GLN A 176 38.58 -58.06 22.47
N LYS A 177 39.28 -58.81 21.60
CA LYS A 177 39.06 -58.76 20.14
C LYS A 177 37.61 -59.08 19.77
N ASN A 178 37.01 -60.08 20.41
CA ASN A 178 35.61 -60.42 20.17
C ASN A 178 34.66 -59.29 20.63
N ARG A 179 34.93 -58.65 21.78
CA ARG A 179 34.15 -57.49 22.23
C ARG A 179 34.29 -56.32 21.26
N GLU A 180 35.50 -56.01 20.82
CA GLU A 180 35.76 -54.96 19.83
C GLU A 180 35.01 -55.22 18.53
N LEU A 181 35.05 -56.46 18.01
CA LEU A 181 34.30 -56.85 16.81
C LEU A 181 32.78 -56.68 16.98
N LEU A 182 32.23 -57.05 18.14
CA LEU A 182 30.81 -56.85 18.44
C LEU A 182 30.45 -55.37 18.50
N THR A 183 31.24 -54.56 19.22
CA THR A 183 31.02 -53.11 19.29
C THR A 183 31.13 -52.44 17.91
N GLY A 184 32.07 -52.89 17.08
CA GLY A 184 32.21 -52.41 15.71
C GLY A 184 31.00 -52.75 14.84
N ARG A 185 30.47 -53.97 14.94
CA ARG A 185 29.23 -54.36 14.24
C ARG A 185 28.02 -53.53 14.70
N GLU A 186 27.85 -53.34 16.00
CA GLU A 186 26.76 -52.52 16.55
C GLU A 186 26.83 -51.08 16.06
N LEU A 187 28.04 -50.51 15.95
CA LEU A 187 28.23 -49.16 15.42
C LEU A 187 27.82 -49.06 13.96
N VAL A 188 28.26 -50.02 13.13
CA VAL A 188 27.88 -50.07 11.71
C VAL A 188 26.36 -50.22 11.54
N GLU A 189 25.70 -51.03 12.36
CA GLU A 189 24.24 -51.14 12.33
C GLU A 189 23.54 -49.83 12.71
N LYS A 190 24.07 -49.11 13.72
CA LYS A 190 23.55 -47.79 14.12
C LYS A 190 23.72 -46.77 13.00
N ASP A 191 24.88 -46.74 12.36
CA ASP A 191 25.16 -45.84 11.23
C ASP A 191 24.22 -46.13 10.05
N LEU A 192 24.01 -47.41 9.71
CA LEU A 192 23.07 -47.81 8.66
C LEU A 192 21.64 -47.37 8.99
N ARG A 193 21.19 -47.55 10.24
CA ARG A 193 19.87 -47.09 10.69
C ARG A 193 19.76 -45.56 10.63
N ALA A 194 20.82 -44.83 11.01
CA ALA A 194 20.83 -43.38 10.93
C ALA A 194 20.69 -42.89 9.47
N VAL A 195 21.38 -43.52 8.53
CA VAL A 195 21.25 -43.22 7.10
C VAL A 195 19.82 -43.49 6.59
N GLN A 196 19.23 -44.62 6.98
CA GLN A 196 17.85 -44.96 6.60
C GLN A 196 16.83 -43.96 7.16
N LEU A 197 16.96 -43.57 8.42
CA LEU A 197 16.09 -42.57 9.05
C LEU A 197 16.22 -41.21 8.39
N ASN A 198 17.45 -40.77 8.08
CA ASN A 198 17.68 -39.52 7.37
C ASN A 198 17.04 -39.53 5.97
N ALA A 199 17.13 -40.65 5.24
CA ALA A 199 16.51 -40.78 3.92
C ALA A 199 14.98 -40.65 4.02
N LEU A 200 14.34 -41.34 4.97
CA LEU A 200 12.91 -41.26 5.21
C LEU A 200 12.46 -39.86 5.65
N GLU A 201 13.25 -39.18 6.48
CA GLU A 201 12.97 -37.81 6.90
C GLU A 201 12.98 -36.84 5.70
N GLU A 202 13.97 -36.96 4.82
CA GLU A 202 14.07 -36.16 3.61
C GLU A 202 12.91 -36.42 2.64
N GLU A 203 12.47 -37.67 2.50
CA GLU A 203 11.27 -38.02 1.73
C GLU A 203 10.01 -37.38 2.33
N CYS A 204 9.85 -37.43 3.66
CA CYS A 204 8.73 -36.79 4.35
C CYS A 204 8.74 -35.27 4.16
N LYS A 205 9.90 -34.62 4.27
CA LYS A 205 10.04 -33.18 4.00
C LYS A 205 9.66 -32.84 2.57
N ARG A 206 10.13 -33.61 1.58
CA ARG A 206 9.78 -33.41 0.17
C ARG A 206 8.27 -33.54 -0.05
N ALA A 207 7.65 -34.58 0.51
CA ALA A 207 6.20 -34.77 0.42
C ALA A 207 5.42 -33.61 1.06
N ALA A 208 5.86 -33.12 2.23
CA ALA A 208 5.26 -31.97 2.89
C ALA A 208 5.41 -30.68 2.05
N HIS A 209 6.57 -30.45 1.44
CA HIS A 209 6.78 -29.30 0.55
C HIS A 209 5.90 -29.36 -0.69
N ILE A 210 5.76 -30.53 -1.31
CA ILE A 210 4.89 -30.74 -2.46
C ILE A 210 3.42 -30.47 -2.07
N ALA A 211 2.97 -31.03 -0.95
CA ALA A 211 1.61 -30.81 -0.44
C ALA A 211 1.34 -29.32 -0.15
N LEU A 212 2.31 -28.62 0.47
CA LEU A 212 2.21 -27.18 0.73
C LEU A 212 2.17 -26.37 -0.58
N SER A 213 2.97 -26.74 -1.57
CA SER A 213 2.98 -26.10 -2.90
C SER A 213 1.61 -26.24 -3.58
N HIS A 214 1.04 -27.45 -3.58
CA HIS A 214 -0.29 -27.69 -4.13
C HIS A 214 -1.37 -26.92 -3.38
N TYR A 215 -1.29 -26.86 -2.05
CA TYR A 215 -2.23 -26.07 -1.24
C TYR A 215 -2.15 -24.58 -1.57
N ASN A 216 -0.93 -24.02 -1.66
CA ASN A 216 -0.73 -22.61 -2.02
C ASN A 216 -1.22 -22.31 -3.44
N GLN A 217 -1.01 -23.24 -4.37
CA GLN A 217 -1.52 -23.11 -5.73
C GLN A 217 -3.05 -23.11 -5.76
N ALA A 218 -3.70 -24.07 -5.09
CA ALA A 218 -5.16 -24.12 -4.98
C ALA A 218 -5.73 -22.85 -4.31
N GLN A 219 -5.06 -22.34 -3.27
CA GLN A 219 -5.45 -21.09 -2.63
C GLN A 219 -5.30 -19.88 -3.56
N ALA A 220 -4.26 -19.84 -4.39
CA ALA A 220 -4.09 -18.78 -5.38
C ALA A 220 -5.19 -18.84 -6.46
N GLU A 221 -5.52 -20.03 -6.95
CA GLU A 221 -6.60 -20.25 -7.91
C GLU A 221 -7.96 -19.83 -7.33
N GLU A 222 -8.25 -20.18 -6.07
CA GLU A 222 -9.46 -19.75 -5.38
C GLU A 222 -9.54 -18.22 -5.24
N ARG A 223 -8.43 -17.55 -4.91
CA ARG A 223 -8.38 -16.08 -4.84
C ARG A 223 -8.64 -15.45 -6.20
N MET A 224 -8.01 -15.96 -7.25
CA MET A 224 -8.22 -15.48 -8.63
C MET A 224 -9.67 -15.65 -9.06
N ALA A 225 -10.30 -16.79 -8.77
CA ALA A 225 -11.71 -17.04 -9.08
C ALA A 225 -12.63 -16.07 -8.32
N ARG A 226 -12.37 -15.81 -7.03
CA ARG A 226 -13.11 -14.82 -6.24
C ARG A 226 -12.97 -13.42 -6.81
N GLU A 227 -11.77 -13.00 -7.16
CA GLU A 227 -11.54 -11.69 -7.77
C GLU A 227 -12.26 -11.55 -9.12
N GLN A 228 -12.25 -12.59 -9.95
CA GLN A 228 -13.02 -12.59 -11.20
C GLN A 228 -14.52 -12.48 -10.95
N GLN A 229 -15.04 -13.21 -9.96
CA GLN A 229 -16.46 -13.13 -9.59
C GLN A 229 -16.83 -11.74 -9.06
N GLU A 230 -15.97 -11.13 -8.23
CA GLU A 230 -16.17 -9.75 -7.78
C GLU A 230 -16.13 -8.75 -8.93
N ARG A 231 -15.23 -8.92 -9.89
CA ARG A 231 -15.17 -8.05 -11.09
C ARG A 231 -16.46 -8.15 -11.89
N LEU A 232 -16.92 -9.36 -12.19
CA LEU A 232 -18.19 -9.55 -12.89
C LEU A 232 -19.38 -8.95 -12.12
N ARG A 233 -19.36 -9.06 -10.78
CA ARG A 233 -20.39 -8.45 -9.93
C ARG A 233 -20.36 -6.93 -10.02
N ARG A 234 -19.17 -6.31 -9.95
CA ARG A 234 -18.98 -4.87 -10.07
C ARG A 234 -19.40 -4.38 -11.45
N GLU A 235 -18.99 -5.05 -12.52
CA GLU A 235 -19.41 -4.74 -13.89
C GLU A 235 -20.94 -4.81 -14.02
N GLY A 236 -21.59 -5.80 -13.39
CA GLY A 236 -23.04 -5.91 -13.33
C GLY A 236 -23.71 -4.77 -12.54
N GLU A 237 -23.16 -4.39 -11.39
CA GLU A 237 -23.61 -3.25 -10.58
C GLU A 237 -23.44 -1.92 -11.34
N GLU A 238 -22.31 -1.71 -12.00
CA GLU A 238 -22.01 -0.54 -12.83
C GLU A 238 -22.97 -0.44 -14.02
N LEU A 239 -23.24 -1.55 -14.70
CA LEU A 239 -24.24 -1.61 -15.78
C LEU A 239 -25.63 -1.28 -15.28
N ALA A 240 -26.03 -1.81 -14.11
CA ALA A 240 -27.31 -1.51 -13.50
C ALA A 240 -27.43 -0.03 -13.10
N GLU A 241 -26.37 0.57 -12.56
CA GLU A 241 -26.30 1.99 -12.24
C GLU A 241 -26.42 2.85 -13.50
N MET A 242 -25.67 2.52 -14.56
CA MET A 242 -25.78 3.21 -15.85
C MET A 242 -27.20 3.13 -16.41
N GLN A 243 -27.82 1.95 -16.39
CA GLN A 243 -29.21 1.80 -16.83
C GLN A 243 -30.18 2.63 -15.98
N TYR A 244 -30.02 2.63 -14.66
CA TYR A 244 -30.83 3.43 -13.76
C TYR A 244 -30.67 4.94 -14.05
N MET A 245 -29.44 5.40 -14.22
CA MET A 245 -29.16 6.80 -14.55
C MET A 245 -29.77 7.18 -15.89
N VAL A 246 -29.54 6.39 -16.95
CA VAL A 246 -30.06 6.64 -18.30
C VAL A 246 -31.59 6.64 -18.31
N THR A 247 -32.25 5.79 -17.52
CA THR A 247 -33.71 5.71 -17.44
C THR A 247 -34.32 6.65 -16.40
N SER A 248 -33.50 7.35 -15.63
CA SER A 248 -33.96 8.27 -14.58
C SER A 248 -34.76 9.42 -15.14
N ASP A 249 -35.68 9.95 -14.32
CA ASP A 249 -36.51 11.10 -14.67
C ASP A 249 -35.68 12.37 -14.95
N LEU A 250 -34.47 12.45 -14.38
CA LEU A 250 -33.56 13.57 -14.59
C LEU A 250 -33.00 13.59 -16.02
N LEU A 251 -32.44 12.46 -16.49
CA LEU A 251 -31.83 12.39 -17.83
C LEU A 251 -32.85 12.20 -18.95
N THR A 252 -33.96 11.51 -18.70
CA THR A 252 -35.02 11.31 -19.72
C THR A 252 -36.02 12.46 -19.80
N GLU A 253 -35.94 13.42 -18.87
CA GLU A 253 -36.79 14.61 -18.80
C GLU A 253 -38.28 14.34 -18.93
N ARG A 254 -38.75 13.21 -18.38
CA ARG A 254 -40.15 12.79 -18.54
C ARG A 254 -41.13 13.84 -17.99
N PRO A 255 -42.12 14.29 -18.79
CA PRO A 255 -43.08 15.31 -18.36
C PRO A 255 -44.02 14.81 -17.24
N GLU A 256 -44.16 13.49 -17.09
CA GLU A 256 -44.96 12.87 -16.04
C GLU A 256 -44.41 13.11 -14.63
N ALA A 257 -43.11 13.38 -14.50
CA ALA A 257 -42.49 13.72 -13.21
C ALA A 257 -43.02 15.04 -12.63
N ALA A 258 -43.57 15.92 -13.47
CA ALA A 258 -44.19 17.17 -13.06
C ALA A 258 -45.61 17.00 -12.51
N LYS A 259 -46.25 15.84 -12.75
CA LYS A 259 -47.60 15.53 -12.24
C LYS A 259 -47.53 15.17 -10.76
N ARG A 260 -48.34 15.82 -9.92
CA ARG A 260 -48.51 15.39 -8.53
C ARG A 260 -49.17 14.00 -8.50
N LYS A 261 -48.46 13.00 -7.97
CA LYS A 261 -48.97 11.62 -7.81
C LYS A 261 -49.91 11.48 -6.61
N THR A 262 -49.75 12.33 -5.60
CA THR A 262 -50.63 12.37 -4.44
C THR A 262 -51.71 13.42 -4.68
N GLU A 263 -52.96 12.95 -4.56
CA GLU A 263 -54.20 13.71 -4.52
C GLU A 263 -54.95 13.79 -5.86
N SER A 264 -55.93 12.88 -5.95
CA SER A 264 -57.28 13.15 -6.46
C SER A 264 -57.84 14.43 -5.82
N SER A 265 -57.34 15.59 -6.25
CA SER A 265 -57.83 16.89 -5.81
C SER A 265 -58.91 17.37 -6.77
N ALA A 266 -60.05 17.79 -6.23
CA ALA A 266 -61.25 18.18 -6.99
C ALA A 266 -61.07 19.41 -7.90
N GLU A 267 -59.92 20.10 -7.83
CA GLU A 267 -59.61 21.35 -8.55
C GLU A 267 -58.77 21.17 -9.83
N GLY A 268 -58.67 19.94 -10.35
CA GLY A 268 -57.99 19.65 -11.62
C GLY A 268 -56.49 19.35 -11.47
N PRO A 269 -55.81 18.99 -12.57
CA PRO A 269 -54.42 18.52 -12.53
C PRO A 269 -53.46 19.64 -12.15
N ARG A 270 -52.95 19.61 -10.91
CA ARG A 270 -51.91 20.53 -10.43
C ARG A 270 -50.52 20.01 -10.78
N VAL A 271 -49.66 20.92 -11.25
CA VAL A 271 -48.27 20.64 -11.63
C VAL A 271 -47.33 21.09 -10.50
N LEU A 272 -46.28 20.32 -10.25
CA LEU A 272 -45.20 20.70 -9.34
C LEU A 272 -44.36 21.83 -9.95
N ALA A 273 -44.29 22.99 -9.28
CA ALA A 273 -43.66 24.20 -9.80
C ALA A 273 -42.15 24.03 -10.08
N ASP A 274 -41.45 23.25 -9.25
CA ASP A 274 -40.03 22.94 -9.36
C ASP A 274 -39.70 21.99 -10.53
N ARG A 275 -40.70 21.24 -11.02
CA ARG A 275 -40.53 20.22 -12.07
C ARG A 275 -41.24 20.57 -13.37
N TRP A 276 -41.80 21.77 -13.48
CA TRP A 276 -42.51 22.21 -14.69
C TRP A 276 -41.53 22.53 -15.82
N LYS A 277 -41.71 21.86 -16.97
CA LYS A 277 -40.84 21.96 -18.16
C LYS A 277 -41.55 22.54 -19.39
N GLY A 278 -42.58 23.38 -19.17
CA GLY A 278 -43.38 23.99 -20.24
C GLY A 278 -44.69 23.25 -20.53
N MET A 279 -45.42 23.74 -21.53
CA MET A 279 -46.71 23.17 -21.96
C MET A 279 -46.52 21.93 -22.81
N THR A 280 -47.48 21.01 -22.75
CA THR A 280 -47.47 19.83 -23.61
C THR A 280 -47.70 20.22 -25.09
N PRO A 281 -47.18 19.44 -26.06
CA PRO A 281 -47.42 19.72 -27.48
C PRO A 281 -48.92 19.78 -27.84
N GLN A 282 -49.77 19.06 -27.11
CA GLN A 282 -51.22 19.06 -27.28
C GLN A 282 -51.84 20.40 -26.80
N GLU A 283 -51.45 20.91 -25.64
CA GLU A 283 -51.92 22.22 -25.16
C GLU A 283 -51.48 23.36 -26.10
N ILE A 284 -50.24 23.29 -26.62
CA ILE A 284 -49.72 24.26 -27.58
C ILE A 284 -50.54 24.23 -28.89
N SER A 285 -50.87 23.03 -29.39
CA SER A 285 -51.67 22.91 -30.61
C SER A 285 -53.11 23.42 -30.42
N GLU A 286 -53.71 23.20 -29.24
CA GLU A 286 -55.01 23.79 -28.90
C GLU A 286 -54.98 25.32 -28.85
N ILE A 287 -53.90 25.91 -28.30
CA ILE A 287 -53.71 27.37 -28.30
C ILE A 287 -53.62 27.89 -29.73
N HIS A 288 -52.87 27.21 -30.61
CA HIS A 288 -52.78 27.59 -32.02
C HIS A 288 -54.15 27.54 -32.70
N ARG A 289 -54.92 26.47 -32.48
CA ARG A 289 -56.28 26.35 -33.02
C ARG A 289 -57.21 27.47 -32.53
N LYS A 290 -57.21 27.74 -31.22
CA LYS A 290 -58.01 28.83 -30.64
C LYS A 290 -57.60 30.19 -31.18
N ARG A 291 -56.31 30.42 -31.43
CA ARG A 291 -55.82 31.67 -32.04
C ARG A 291 -56.35 31.84 -33.46
N GLU A 292 -56.37 30.77 -34.25
CA GLU A 292 -56.97 30.78 -35.60
C GLU A 292 -58.48 31.07 -35.54
N GLU A 293 -59.19 30.41 -34.63
CA GLU A 293 -60.62 30.67 -34.38
C GLU A 293 -60.88 32.15 -34.03
N GLN A 294 -60.06 32.74 -33.14
CA GLN A 294 -60.16 34.16 -32.76
C GLN A 294 -59.88 35.12 -33.91
N LEU A 295 -58.93 34.79 -34.80
CA LEU A 295 -58.64 35.61 -35.97
C LEU A 295 -59.87 35.63 -36.91
N LEU A 296 -60.45 34.47 -37.17
CA LEU A 296 -61.66 34.35 -37.99
C LEU A 296 -62.85 35.09 -37.38
N GLU A 297 -63.05 34.98 -36.06
CA GLU A 297 -64.12 35.71 -35.37
C GLU A 297 -63.92 37.23 -35.45
N LYS A 298 -62.68 37.71 -35.28
CA LYS A 298 -62.36 39.13 -35.39
C LYS A 298 -62.55 39.65 -36.82
N GLU A 299 -62.23 38.86 -37.84
CA GLU A 299 -62.52 39.17 -39.23
C GLU A 299 -64.02 39.32 -39.48
N ARG A 300 -64.84 38.38 -38.97
CA ARG A 300 -66.31 38.47 -39.03
C ARG A 300 -66.85 39.72 -38.34
N LEU A 301 -66.33 40.07 -37.16
CA LEU A 301 -66.75 41.28 -36.46
C LEU A 301 -66.41 42.55 -37.26
N ARG A 302 -65.22 42.61 -37.89
CA ARG A 302 -64.84 43.71 -38.79
C ARG A 302 -65.74 43.80 -40.02
N GLU A 303 -66.21 42.67 -40.54
CA GLU A 303 -67.20 42.66 -41.64
C GLU A 303 -68.54 43.23 -41.19
N MET A 304 -69.03 42.83 -40.02
CA MET A 304 -70.26 43.37 -39.44
C MET A 304 -70.16 44.86 -39.14
N GLU A 305 -69.02 45.32 -38.61
CA GLU A 305 -68.75 46.73 -38.35
C GLU A 305 -68.73 47.54 -39.65
N ARG A 306 -68.04 47.04 -40.70
CA ARG A 306 -68.09 47.66 -42.04
C ARG A 306 -69.51 47.77 -42.58
N GLN A 307 -70.34 46.73 -42.43
CA GLN A 307 -71.74 46.77 -42.86
C GLN A 307 -72.54 47.81 -42.08
N ARG A 308 -72.29 47.92 -40.77
CA ARG A 308 -72.93 48.92 -39.90
C ARG A 308 -72.51 50.34 -40.26
N ASP A 309 -71.23 50.58 -40.55
CA ASP A 309 -70.71 51.87 -40.98
C ASP A 309 -71.33 52.29 -42.31
N VAL A 310 -71.40 51.38 -43.29
CA VAL A 310 -72.08 51.64 -44.56
C VAL A 310 -73.56 51.97 -44.36
N ALA A 311 -74.26 51.26 -43.47
CA ALA A 311 -75.66 51.56 -43.14
C ALA A 311 -75.81 52.92 -42.44
N TRP A 312 -74.87 53.29 -41.57
CA TRP A 312 -74.84 54.57 -40.89
C TRP A 312 -74.57 55.73 -41.84
N ASP A 313 -73.59 55.59 -42.73
CA ASP A 313 -73.28 56.56 -43.79
C ASP A 313 -74.50 56.75 -44.70
N TYR A 314 -75.17 55.66 -45.09
CA TYR A 314 -76.41 55.74 -45.86
C TYR A 314 -77.49 56.53 -45.12
N HIS A 315 -77.74 56.24 -43.84
CA HIS A 315 -78.70 57.00 -43.04
C HIS A 315 -78.33 58.49 -42.95
N LEU A 316 -77.05 58.81 -42.75
CA LEU A 316 -76.56 60.20 -42.69
C LEU A 316 -76.79 60.93 -44.02
N THR A 317 -76.52 60.28 -45.16
CA THR A 317 -76.77 60.86 -46.48
C THR A 317 -78.26 61.12 -46.73
N GLU A 318 -79.14 60.21 -46.33
CA GLU A 318 -80.59 60.41 -46.43
C GLU A 318 -81.07 61.55 -45.52
N GLN A 319 -80.55 61.64 -44.28
CA GLN A 319 -80.85 62.76 -43.38
C GLN A 319 -80.38 64.10 -43.97
N ALA A 320 -79.18 64.15 -44.57
CA ALA A 320 -78.68 65.34 -45.25
C ALA A 320 -79.57 65.74 -46.43
N ARG A 321 -80.03 64.77 -47.25
CA ARG A 321 -80.99 65.00 -48.33
C ARG A 321 -82.33 65.53 -47.82
N GLN A 322 -82.82 65.02 -46.70
CA GLN A 322 -84.05 65.52 -46.07
C GLN A 322 -83.89 66.97 -45.59
N GLN A 323 -82.79 67.29 -44.90
CA GLN A 323 -82.50 68.66 -44.46
C GLN A 323 -82.35 69.62 -45.65
N GLU A 324 -81.75 69.17 -46.76
CA GLU A 324 -81.66 69.99 -47.98
C GLU A 324 -83.04 70.27 -48.58
N ARG A 325 -83.93 69.26 -48.63
CA ARG A 325 -85.32 69.42 -49.08
C ARG A 325 -86.08 70.42 -48.20
N GLU A 326 -85.93 70.34 -46.87
CA GLU A 326 -86.52 71.29 -45.93
C GLU A 326 -85.98 72.71 -46.13
N LYS A 327 -84.65 72.87 -46.21
CA LYS A 327 -84.04 74.18 -46.52
C LYS A 327 -84.53 74.78 -47.82
N ASN A 328 -84.76 73.95 -48.85
CA ASN A 328 -85.32 74.43 -50.12
C ASN A 328 -86.78 74.87 -49.98
N ARG A 329 -87.62 74.14 -49.24
CA ARG A 329 -88.99 74.57 -48.89
C ARG A 329 -88.99 75.89 -48.11
N ASP A 330 -88.11 76.05 -47.14
CA ASP A 330 -87.98 77.29 -46.37
C ASP A 330 -87.56 78.47 -47.27
N LYS A 331 -86.66 78.26 -48.23
CA LYS A 331 -86.29 79.27 -49.22
C LYS A 331 -87.46 79.66 -50.11
N GLU A 332 -88.28 78.70 -50.54
CA GLU A 332 -89.49 78.97 -51.32
C GLU A 332 -90.50 79.81 -50.52
N LEU A 333 -90.79 79.42 -49.28
CA LEU A 333 -91.65 80.19 -48.38
C LEU A 333 -91.10 81.60 -48.10
N GLN A 334 -89.78 81.75 -47.96
CA GLN A 334 -89.15 83.06 -47.83
C GLN A 334 -89.32 83.91 -49.10
N ARG A 335 -89.20 83.31 -50.29
CA ARG A 335 -89.45 84.01 -51.57
C ARG A 335 -90.91 84.45 -51.66
N GLU A 336 -91.86 83.60 -51.28
CA GLU A 336 -93.28 83.96 -51.22
C GLU A 336 -93.53 85.11 -50.24
N ARG A 337 -92.99 85.07 -49.02
CA ARG A 337 -93.10 86.18 -48.07
C ARG A 337 -92.48 87.48 -48.57
N ARG A 338 -91.36 87.42 -49.30
CA ARG A 338 -90.74 88.61 -49.93
C ARG A 338 -91.65 89.18 -51.01
N THR A 339 -92.16 88.35 -51.92
CA THR A 339 -93.10 88.83 -52.96
C THR A 339 -94.39 89.42 -52.37
N GLN A 340 -94.90 88.87 -51.27
CA GLN A 340 -96.03 89.47 -50.54
C GLN A 340 -95.67 90.84 -49.95
N HIS A 341 -94.49 90.97 -49.30
CA HIS A 341 -93.99 92.26 -48.80
C HIS A 341 -93.80 93.28 -49.93
N ASP A 342 -93.25 92.88 -51.08
CA ASP A 342 -93.04 93.77 -52.23
C ASP A 342 -94.37 94.29 -52.77
N LYS A 343 -95.40 93.44 -52.87
CA LYS A 343 -96.76 93.85 -53.27
C LYS A 343 -97.36 94.83 -52.26
N TYR A 344 -97.19 94.59 -50.96
CA TYR A 344 -97.66 95.49 -49.91
C TYR A 344 -96.96 96.85 -49.95
N ASN A 345 -95.63 96.85 -50.12
CA ASN A 345 -94.84 98.08 -50.27
C ASN A 345 -95.26 98.88 -51.51
N GLN A 346 -95.60 98.22 -52.63
CA GLN A 346 -96.14 98.89 -53.82
C GLN A 346 -97.49 99.56 -53.55
N GLN A 347 -98.38 98.92 -52.78
CA GLN A 347 -99.65 99.53 -52.38
C GLN A 347 -99.42 100.76 -51.51
N LEU A 348 -98.57 100.64 -50.49
CA LEU A 348 -98.22 101.74 -49.59
C LEU A 348 -97.58 102.93 -50.34
N ALA A 349 -96.72 102.66 -51.33
CA ALA A 349 -96.11 103.69 -52.18
C ALA A 349 -97.16 104.43 -53.03
N ARG A 350 -98.17 103.73 -53.56
CA ARG A 350 -99.29 104.35 -54.30
C ARG A 350 -100.14 105.23 -53.39
N GLU A 351 -100.43 104.77 -52.17
CA GLU A 351 -101.16 105.54 -51.17
C GLU A 351 -100.41 106.82 -50.77
N GLN A 352 -99.10 106.73 -50.53
CA GLN A 352 -98.26 107.90 -50.25
C GLN A 352 -98.23 108.88 -51.43
N GLN A 353 -98.08 108.41 -52.68
CA GLN A 353 -98.15 109.29 -53.86
C GLN A 353 -99.51 109.97 -53.99
N ALA A 354 -100.61 109.25 -53.76
CA ALA A 354 -101.96 109.83 -53.78
C ALA A 354 -102.13 110.90 -52.69
N HIS A 355 -101.60 110.66 -51.49
CA HIS A 355 -101.62 111.62 -50.39
C HIS A 355 -100.77 112.87 -50.69
N GLN A 356 -99.58 112.70 -51.27
CA GLN A 356 -98.74 113.82 -51.71
C GLN A 356 -99.45 114.66 -52.79
N GLN A 357 -100.08 114.01 -53.78
CA GLN A 357 -100.86 114.71 -54.80
C GLN A 357 -102.04 115.49 -54.22
N TYR A 358 -102.69 114.98 -53.16
CA TYR A 358 -103.76 115.69 -52.46
C TYR A 358 -103.22 116.95 -51.75
N LEU A 359 -102.11 116.84 -51.01
CA LEU A 359 -101.48 117.97 -50.33
C LEU A 359 -101.10 119.09 -51.31
N ASP A 360 -100.40 118.76 -52.39
CA ASP A 360 -99.89 119.74 -53.34
C ASP A 360 -100.99 120.45 -54.14
N LYS A 361 -102.08 119.74 -54.49
CA LYS A 361 -103.15 120.28 -55.33
C LYS A 361 -104.27 120.98 -54.56
N GLN A 362 -104.61 120.52 -53.36
CA GLN A 362 -105.80 121.00 -52.61
C GLN A 362 -105.43 121.92 -51.43
N LEU A 363 -104.27 121.71 -50.79
CA LEU A 363 -103.88 122.44 -49.57
C LEU A 363 -102.82 123.54 -49.83
N TYR A 364 -101.89 123.32 -50.77
CA TYR A 364 -100.78 124.25 -51.04
C TYR A 364 -101.00 125.21 -52.23
N THR A 365 -102.24 125.46 -52.63
CA THR A 365 -102.58 126.50 -53.61
C THR A 365 -103.38 127.64 -52.97
N ASN A 366 -102.69 128.71 -52.55
CA ASN A 366 -103.33 129.92 -52.04
C ASN A 366 -104.01 130.69 -53.18
N ARG A 367 -105.35 130.71 -53.21
CA ARG A 367 -106.14 131.62 -54.04
C ARG A 367 -106.55 132.85 -53.21
N PRO A 368 -106.22 134.08 -53.63
CA PRO A 368 -106.61 135.29 -52.89
C PRO A 368 -108.13 135.40 -52.76
N THR A 369 -108.61 135.58 -51.52
CA THR A 369 -110.04 135.60 -51.17
C THR A 369 -110.69 136.93 -51.56
N VAL A 370 -111.97 136.92 -51.98
CA VAL A 370 -112.71 138.11 -52.49
C VAL A 370 -112.65 139.33 -51.54
N HIS A 371 -112.51 139.10 -50.23
CA HIS A 371 -112.35 140.16 -49.22
C HIS A 371 -111.07 141.02 -49.39
N TYR A 372 -110.02 140.46 -50.01
CA TYR A 372 -108.77 141.16 -50.35
C TYR A 372 -108.99 142.29 -51.37
N PHE A 373 -109.91 142.10 -52.34
CA PHE A 373 -110.17 143.10 -53.38
C PHE A 373 -111.17 144.18 -52.95
N THR A 374 -112.00 143.92 -51.93
CA THR A 374 -112.95 144.91 -51.37
C THR A 374 -112.31 145.91 -50.39
N GLN A 375 -111.01 145.79 -50.10
CA GLN A 375 -110.27 146.72 -49.23
C GLN A 375 -109.77 147.98 -49.96
N PHE A 376 -109.82 148.02 -51.29
CA PHE A 376 -109.35 149.16 -52.09
C PHE A 376 -110.54 150.01 -52.58
N GLY A 377 -110.52 151.33 -52.32
CA GLY A 377 -111.49 152.29 -52.88
C GLY A 377 -112.72 152.66 -52.01
N THR A 378 -112.73 152.39 -50.70
CA THR A 378 -113.89 152.58 -49.80
C THR A 378 -113.90 153.87 -48.96
N SER A 379 -113.07 154.88 -49.27
CA SER A 379 -113.07 156.19 -48.58
C SER A 379 -112.75 157.34 -49.55
N SER A 380 -113.52 158.43 -49.49
CA SER A 380 -113.42 159.61 -50.38
C SER A 380 -112.41 160.67 -49.89
N ARG A 381 -111.15 160.28 -49.73
CA ARG A 381 -110.04 161.23 -49.62
C ARG A 381 -109.09 161.09 -50.80
#